data_AF-L7UB81-F1
#
_entry.id   AF-L7UB81-F1
#
_cell.length_a   1.000
_cell.length_b   1.000
_cell.length_c   1.000
_cell.angle_alpha   90.00
_cell.angle_beta   90.00
_cell.angle_gamma   90.00
#
_symmetry.space_group_name_H-M   'P 1'
#
loop_
_entity.id
_entity.type
_entity.pdbx_description
1 polymer ?
#
loop_
_entity_poly.entity_id
_entity_poly.type
_entity_poly.pdbx_seq_one_letter_code
_entity_poly.pdbx_strand_id
1 'polypeptide(L)'
;MTLQEWLMKFAYSVILAVLVFLLCSEIFRLWFDTRLYIGKFAFFNEGEEKSAEAKGFAQQVVHHHETLLHRLRKEEERFAAARGGSSATGSVAGSPPLPDATFLPNEIARLNLTASKLSDVELTIQGVNITQLLARFRQSISPPNELAGVVQKRGNGVYVQATWNHGPLRKAEGHTIDGRNLHVSGQPDAGKAAFHVACNLIWAQGVESTEEMTKVSLAEFCGWAEGWTTYVELRAKSATFSGLDQDSLETMKKLRAYLNRLVDGSATFPEIYRLRADVTELLPPEQKTEQDLAQAQRDRTKYALMKTQPSSDKAAMAARKTGQEGFNVMVQARPALRLREDGLNERTSDTWHQVMKSRPTSETFPLSSATGSLLIPFEGDRRAYQTAFAVAPNIIMTVGDKIPPELLGSESPIPLPERSSWEFTFDDNATSPTRRVYRVSKVLFAVNNPPEKGGLSFALLEIVPPDTSQHPCVTLEWSKDAVRASLEKYVYVVGYPVAGGALPRGFLEPLLGREFHTKRLMPGRLLSFTPWNGLEQKQVRKLVSDISTTHGVAGAPLVDMTSDKVLGLHIEGQWKENEGKFAYAFAMPDLLDSLPESVLQRIRPGTIRDDLRLGQEAP
;
A
#
# COMPACT_ATOMS: atom_id res chain seq x y z
N MET A 1 -41.40 -59.19 37.33
CA MET A 1 -40.75 -58.27 36.37
C MET A 1 -39.38 -58.84 36.06
N THR A 2 -39.10 -59.20 34.82
CA THR A 2 -37.85 -59.90 34.46
C THR A 2 -36.70 -58.90 34.27
N LEU A 3 -35.45 -59.33 34.44
CA LEU A 3 -34.26 -58.51 34.17
C LEU A 3 -34.31 -57.87 32.76
N GLN A 4 -34.91 -58.60 31.81
CA GLN A 4 -35.12 -58.17 30.43
C GLN A 4 -36.09 -56.98 30.30
N GLU A 5 -37.17 -56.95 31.08
CA GLU A 5 -38.09 -55.80 31.13
C GLU A 5 -37.43 -54.54 31.70
N TRP A 6 -36.55 -54.73 32.70
CA TRP A 6 -35.79 -53.62 33.30
C TRP A 6 -34.77 -53.05 32.32
N LEU A 7 -34.03 -53.92 31.62
CA LEU A 7 -33.09 -53.53 30.56
C LEU A 7 -33.80 -52.81 29.41
N MET A 8 -34.96 -53.29 28.97
CA MET A 8 -35.77 -52.65 27.92
C MET A 8 -36.25 -51.26 28.34
N LYS A 9 -36.77 -51.12 29.57
CA LYS A 9 -37.21 -49.81 30.09
C LYS A 9 -36.04 -48.85 30.25
N PHE A 10 -34.90 -49.32 30.77
CA PHE A 10 -33.71 -48.51 30.91
C PHE A 10 -33.18 -48.05 29.55
N ALA A 11 -33.04 -48.96 28.58
CA ALA A 11 -32.63 -48.62 27.21
C ALA A 11 -33.58 -47.60 26.58
N TYR A 12 -34.89 -47.79 26.74
CA TYR A 12 -35.90 -46.84 26.26
C TYR A 12 -35.77 -45.46 26.93
N SER A 13 -35.58 -45.40 28.25
CA SER A 13 -35.37 -44.16 28.99
C SER A 13 -34.09 -43.45 28.58
N VAL A 14 -33.01 -44.19 28.31
CA VAL A 14 -31.74 -43.62 27.79
C VAL A 14 -31.95 -43.05 26.39
N ILE A 15 -32.61 -43.78 25.49
CA ILE A 15 -32.92 -43.29 24.13
C ILE A 15 -33.76 -42.01 24.21
N LEU A 16 -34.79 -41.99 25.07
CA LEU A 16 -35.65 -40.83 25.25
C LEU A 16 -34.88 -39.64 25.84
N ALA A 17 -34.03 -39.85 26.84
CA ALA A 17 -33.21 -38.81 27.44
C ALA A 17 -32.20 -38.22 26.44
N VAL A 18 -31.57 -39.06 25.61
CA VAL A 18 -30.71 -38.61 24.51
C VAL A 18 -31.50 -37.80 23.50
N LEU A 19 -32.71 -38.23 23.15
CA LEU A 19 -33.57 -37.52 22.20
C LEU A 19 -34.02 -36.16 22.76
N VAL A 20 -34.40 -36.09 24.03
CA VAL A 20 -34.70 -34.82 24.73
C VAL A 20 -33.47 -33.93 24.81
N PHE A 21 -32.30 -34.47 25.14
CA PHE A 21 -31.05 -33.70 25.17
C PHE A 21 -30.71 -33.13 23.79
N LEU A 22 -30.83 -33.92 22.72
CA LEU A 22 -30.62 -33.46 21.34
C LEU A 22 -31.64 -32.38 20.96
N LEU A 23 -32.91 -32.53 21.31
CA LEU A 23 -33.94 -31.51 21.10
C LEU A 23 -33.63 -30.23 21.88
N CYS A 24 -33.31 -30.31 23.17
CA CYS A 24 -32.96 -29.15 23.98
C CYS A 24 -31.68 -28.45 23.47
N SER A 25 -30.65 -29.21 23.10
CA SER A 25 -29.43 -28.68 22.48
C SER A 25 -29.76 -27.95 21.20
N GLU A 26 -30.65 -28.49 20.36
CA GLU A 26 -30.99 -27.87 19.10
C GLU A 26 -31.91 -26.67 19.26
N ILE A 27 -32.84 -26.69 20.22
CA ILE A 27 -33.64 -25.52 20.62
C ILE A 27 -32.72 -24.42 21.14
N PHE A 28 -31.74 -24.75 21.98
CA PHE A 28 -30.76 -23.80 22.49
C PHE A 28 -29.94 -23.21 21.34
N ARG A 29 -29.43 -24.04 20.43
CA ARG A 29 -28.74 -23.54 19.23
C ARG A 29 -29.64 -22.61 18.43
N LEU A 30 -30.88 -23.00 18.15
CA LEU A 30 -31.85 -22.20 17.39
C LEU A 30 -32.13 -20.83 18.03
N TRP A 31 -32.17 -20.76 19.36
CA TRP A 31 -32.38 -19.52 20.11
C TRP A 31 -31.19 -18.56 20.04
N PHE A 32 -29.98 -19.11 20.10
CA PHE A 32 -28.74 -18.33 20.12
C PHE A 32 -28.04 -18.29 18.76
N ASP A 33 -28.72 -18.70 17.69
CA ASP A 33 -28.16 -18.74 16.35
C ASP A 33 -28.19 -17.35 15.71
N THR A 34 -27.08 -16.63 15.85
CA THR A 34 -26.89 -15.34 15.19
C THR A 34 -26.42 -15.48 13.74
N ARG A 35 -26.19 -16.71 13.26
CA ARG A 35 -25.63 -16.93 11.92
C ARG A 35 -26.64 -16.57 10.83
N LEU A 36 -26.14 -15.93 9.79
CA LEU A 36 -26.91 -15.64 8.59
C LEU A 36 -26.91 -16.87 7.66
N TYR A 37 -28.11 -17.31 7.29
CA TYR A 37 -28.34 -18.40 6.35
C TYR A 37 -28.79 -17.89 4.99
N ILE A 38 -28.42 -18.60 3.93
CA ILE A 38 -29.00 -18.39 2.61
C ILE A 38 -30.20 -19.33 2.46
N GLY A 39 -31.40 -18.76 2.48
CA GLY A 39 -32.67 -19.45 2.37
C GLY A 39 -33.01 -19.85 0.93
N LYS A 40 -34.27 -20.21 0.69
CA LYS A 40 -34.74 -20.62 -0.63
C LYS A 40 -34.90 -19.42 -1.55
N PHE A 41 -34.38 -19.54 -2.77
CA PHE A 41 -34.66 -18.61 -3.86
C PHE A 41 -35.68 -19.25 -4.80
N ALA A 42 -36.66 -18.48 -5.27
CA ALA A 42 -37.49 -18.87 -6.41
C ALA A 42 -36.85 -18.30 -7.68
N PHE A 43 -36.47 -19.14 -8.63
CA PHE A 43 -35.79 -18.71 -9.85
C PHE A 43 -36.73 -18.84 -11.04
N PHE A 44 -37.07 -17.73 -11.68
CA PHE A 44 -37.93 -17.68 -12.86
C PHE A 44 -37.10 -17.31 -14.08
N ASN A 45 -37.17 -18.14 -15.11
CA ASN A 45 -36.58 -17.88 -16.42
C ASN A 45 -37.71 -17.71 -17.43
N GLU A 46 -37.91 -16.49 -17.92
CA GLU A 46 -39.04 -16.16 -18.83
C GLU A 46 -40.42 -16.54 -18.27
N GLY A 47 -40.56 -16.52 -16.94
CA GLY A 47 -41.81 -16.83 -16.23
C GLY A 47 -41.95 -18.29 -15.79
N GLU A 48 -41.05 -19.18 -16.22
CA GLU A 48 -41.01 -20.58 -15.77
C GLU A 48 -40.11 -20.74 -14.53
N GLU A 49 -40.63 -21.38 -13.47
CA GLU A 49 -39.85 -21.65 -12.26
C GLU A 49 -38.85 -22.80 -12.48
N LYS A 50 -37.57 -22.55 -12.20
CA LYS A 50 -36.48 -23.50 -12.38
C LYS A 50 -35.78 -23.78 -11.04
N SER A 51 -36.28 -24.80 -10.35
CA SER A 51 -35.80 -25.19 -9.01
C SER A 51 -34.30 -25.55 -8.95
N ALA A 52 -33.74 -26.13 -10.02
CA ALA A 52 -32.31 -26.42 -10.10
C ALA A 52 -31.46 -25.14 -10.20
N GLU A 53 -31.88 -24.17 -11.02
CA GLU A 53 -31.21 -22.86 -11.15
C GLU A 53 -31.30 -22.05 -9.85
N ALA A 54 -32.42 -22.15 -9.12
CA ALA A 54 -32.59 -21.57 -7.79
C ALA A 54 -31.56 -22.07 -6.77
N LYS A 55 -31.35 -23.39 -6.69
CA LYS A 55 -30.33 -23.98 -5.81
C LYS A 55 -28.92 -23.55 -6.21
N GLY A 56 -28.64 -23.54 -7.52
CA GLY A 56 -27.36 -23.07 -8.06
C GLY A 56 -27.08 -21.60 -7.71
N PHE A 57 -28.09 -20.74 -7.82
CA PHE A 57 -27.97 -19.32 -7.48
C PHE A 57 -27.62 -19.10 -6.00
N ALA A 58 -28.33 -19.76 -5.08
CA ALA A 58 -28.04 -19.68 -3.64
C ALA A 58 -26.59 -20.12 -3.33
N GLN A 59 -26.11 -21.19 -3.97
CA GLN A 59 -24.74 -21.66 -3.84
C GLN A 59 -23.72 -20.65 -4.39
N GLN A 60 -24.03 -20.01 -5.52
CA GLN A 60 -23.19 -18.94 -6.08
C GLN A 60 -23.11 -17.72 -5.15
N VAL A 61 -24.21 -17.32 -4.50
CA VAL A 61 -24.19 -16.23 -3.51
C VAL A 61 -23.24 -16.55 -2.36
N VAL A 62 -23.34 -17.75 -1.78
CA VAL A 62 -22.42 -18.18 -0.71
C VAL A 62 -20.98 -18.22 -1.20
N HIS A 63 -20.74 -18.81 -2.36
CA HIS A 63 -19.40 -18.90 -2.95
C HIS A 63 -18.77 -17.53 -3.17
N HIS A 64 -19.49 -16.57 -3.76
CA HIS A 64 -18.98 -15.22 -3.98
C HIS A 64 -18.74 -14.48 -2.67
N HIS A 65 -19.62 -14.62 -1.69
CA HIS A 65 -19.46 -14.02 -0.38
C HIS A 65 -18.21 -14.55 0.33
N GLU A 66 -18.06 -15.88 0.42
CA GLU A 66 -16.90 -16.51 1.04
C GLU A 66 -15.60 -16.16 0.30
N THR A 67 -15.63 -16.15 -1.03
CA THR A 67 -14.47 -15.79 -1.85
C THR A 67 -14.05 -14.34 -1.61
N LEU A 68 -15.00 -13.40 -1.59
CA LEU A 68 -14.71 -11.99 -1.35
C LEU A 68 -14.13 -11.78 0.06
N LEU A 69 -14.75 -12.39 1.08
CA LEU A 69 -14.21 -12.36 2.44
C LEU A 69 -12.84 -12.99 2.58
N HIS A 70 -12.61 -14.14 1.94
CA HIS A 70 -11.33 -14.81 1.97
C HIS A 70 -10.25 -13.95 1.31
N ARG A 71 -10.53 -13.36 0.15
CA ARG A 71 -9.61 -12.45 -0.53
C ARG A 71 -9.31 -11.23 0.35
N LEU A 72 -10.31 -10.62 1.00
CA LEU A 72 -10.10 -9.46 1.86
C LEU A 72 -9.20 -9.80 3.05
N ARG A 73 -9.44 -10.92 3.74
CA ARG A 73 -8.56 -11.39 4.83
C ARG A 73 -7.15 -11.72 4.35
N LYS A 74 -7.01 -12.39 3.21
CA LYS A 74 -5.69 -12.67 2.63
C LYS A 74 -4.94 -11.38 2.31
N GLU A 75 -5.65 -10.36 1.88
CA GLU A 75 -5.08 -9.04 1.63
C GLU A 75 -4.61 -8.38 2.93
N GLU A 76 -5.40 -8.47 4.00
CA GLU A 76 -4.99 -8.07 5.35
C GLU A 76 -3.72 -8.79 5.80
N GLU A 77 -3.69 -10.11 5.65
CA GLU A 77 -2.54 -10.96 5.97
C GLU A 77 -1.32 -10.59 5.14
N ARG A 78 -1.49 -10.28 3.84
CA ARG A 78 -0.41 -9.81 2.97
C ARG A 78 0.17 -8.49 3.50
N PHE A 79 -0.69 -7.56 3.88
CA PHE A 79 -0.27 -6.31 4.50
C PHE A 79 0.33 -6.53 5.90
N ALA A 80 -0.11 -7.54 6.64
CA ALA A 80 0.51 -7.96 7.91
C ALA A 80 1.89 -8.57 7.72
N ALA A 81 2.05 -9.46 6.74
CA ALA A 81 3.32 -10.09 6.41
C ALA A 81 4.35 -9.07 5.89
N ALA A 82 3.91 -8.09 5.08
CA ALA A 82 4.75 -6.98 4.67
C ALA A 82 5.25 -6.11 5.85
N ARG A 83 4.53 -6.10 6.98
CA ARG A 83 4.96 -5.43 8.23
C ARG A 83 5.96 -6.25 9.02
N GLY A 84 5.81 -7.57 9.03
CA GLY A 84 6.54 -8.48 9.91
C GLY A 84 7.76 -9.12 9.25
N GLY A 85 8.65 -8.34 8.63
CA GLY A 85 9.93 -8.83 8.16
C GLY A 85 10.70 -9.54 9.28
N SER A 86 10.52 -10.87 9.37
CA SER A 86 11.03 -11.84 10.33
C SER A 86 10.04 -12.33 11.42
N SER A 87 9.61 -13.58 11.19
CA SER A 87 9.34 -14.67 12.15
C SER A 87 8.24 -14.56 13.22
N ALA A 88 7.31 -15.52 13.10
CA ALA A 88 6.43 -16.18 14.07
C ALA A 88 6.34 -15.69 15.52
N THR A 89 5.08 -15.63 15.97
CA THR A 89 4.55 -15.61 17.34
C THR A 89 4.39 -14.24 18.01
N GLY A 90 3.20 -13.66 17.90
CA GLY A 90 2.78 -12.54 18.75
C GLY A 90 1.74 -11.62 18.13
N SER A 91 0.46 -11.95 18.35
CA SER A 91 -0.70 -11.10 18.01
C SER A 91 -0.59 -9.70 18.62
N VAL A 92 -0.41 -8.67 17.79
CA VAL A 92 -0.94 -7.32 18.03
C VAL A 92 -1.42 -6.74 16.69
N ALA A 93 -2.74 -6.59 16.58
CA ALA A 93 -3.45 -5.99 15.46
C ALA A 93 -3.11 -4.48 15.35
N GLY A 94 -2.12 -4.15 14.53
CA GLY A 94 -2.01 -2.80 13.96
C GLY A 94 -2.68 -2.76 12.59
N SER A 95 -3.32 -1.66 12.21
CA SER A 95 -3.70 -1.43 10.82
C SER A 95 -2.43 -1.32 9.95
N PRO A 96 -2.48 -1.66 8.66
CA PRO A 96 -1.44 -1.25 7.71
C PRO A 96 -1.19 0.27 7.76
N PRO A 97 0.05 0.72 7.48
CA PRO A 97 0.36 2.13 7.46
C PRO A 97 -0.51 2.87 6.41
N LEU A 98 -1.24 3.91 6.83
CA LEU A 98 -1.94 4.80 5.89
C LEU A 98 -0.91 5.54 5.02
N PRO A 99 -0.89 5.33 3.70
CA PRO A 99 -2.11 5.38 2.91
C PRO A 99 -2.54 4.04 2.30
N ASP A 100 -1.95 2.92 2.70
CA ASP A 100 -2.13 1.66 1.96
C ASP A 100 -3.06 0.66 2.64
N ALA A 101 -3.65 1.01 3.78
CA ALA A 101 -4.56 0.12 4.49
C ALA A 101 -5.80 -0.24 3.68
N THR A 102 -6.11 -1.54 3.56
CA THR A 102 -7.39 -1.97 2.98
C THR A 102 -8.49 -1.85 4.01
N PHE A 103 -9.65 -1.38 3.55
CA PHE A 103 -10.90 -1.52 4.27
C PHE A 103 -11.20 -2.98 4.59
N LEU A 104 -11.32 -3.26 5.87
CA LEU A 104 -11.78 -4.53 6.41
C LEU A 104 -12.88 -4.24 7.40
N PRO A 105 -14.10 -4.75 7.19
CA PRO A 105 -15.14 -4.66 8.20
C PRO A 105 -14.70 -5.50 9.39
N ASN A 106 -14.69 -4.87 10.57
CA ASN A 106 -14.49 -5.56 11.82
C ASN A 106 -15.70 -6.49 12.00
N GLU A 107 -15.50 -7.79 11.79
CA GLU A 107 -16.46 -8.86 12.06
C GLU A 107 -17.59 -9.06 11.03
N ILE A 108 -17.25 -9.53 9.83
CA ILE A 108 -18.27 -10.11 8.92
C ILE A 108 -18.57 -11.57 9.28
N ALA A 109 -19.83 -11.83 9.64
CA ALA A 109 -20.34 -13.17 9.85
C ALA A 109 -20.25 -14.02 8.57
N ARG A 110 -19.74 -15.25 8.69
CA ARG A 110 -19.74 -16.21 7.57
C ARG A 110 -21.15 -16.68 7.27
N LEU A 111 -21.47 -16.85 5.99
CA LEU A 111 -22.73 -17.43 5.54
C LEU A 111 -22.72 -18.95 5.71
N ASN A 112 -23.88 -19.53 5.99
CA ASN A 112 -24.09 -20.97 5.95
C ASN A 112 -25.20 -21.32 4.95
N LEU A 113 -24.99 -22.39 4.18
CA LEU A 113 -25.93 -22.85 3.14
C LEU A 113 -27.22 -23.45 3.71
N THR A 114 -27.19 -24.02 4.91
CA THR A 114 -28.36 -24.64 5.52
C THR A 114 -28.41 -24.39 7.02
N ALA A 115 -29.62 -24.05 7.47
CA ALA A 115 -29.92 -23.78 8.87
C ALA A 115 -29.98 -25.04 9.74
N SER A 116 -29.88 -26.24 9.14
CA SER A 116 -29.76 -27.52 9.81
C SER A 116 -29.26 -28.59 8.84
N LYS A 117 -28.36 -29.48 9.30
CA LYS A 117 -28.01 -30.71 8.57
C LYS A 117 -29.17 -31.72 8.54
N LEU A 118 -30.19 -31.52 9.38
CA LEU A 118 -31.35 -32.39 9.52
C LEU A 118 -32.50 -32.02 8.59
N SER A 119 -32.45 -30.87 7.88
CA SER A 119 -33.50 -30.50 6.92
C SER A 119 -33.58 -31.47 5.74
N ASP A 120 -32.47 -32.14 5.43
CA ASP A 120 -32.38 -33.09 4.32
C ASP A 120 -32.76 -34.52 4.74
N VAL A 121 -32.96 -34.76 6.04
CA VAL A 121 -33.36 -36.07 6.57
C VAL A 121 -34.86 -36.05 6.85
N GLU A 122 -35.63 -36.71 6.00
CA GLU A 122 -37.06 -36.89 6.20
C GLU A 122 -37.32 -37.96 7.28
N LEU A 123 -37.39 -37.52 8.54
CA LEU A 123 -37.74 -38.38 9.67
C LEU A 123 -39.27 -38.42 9.82
N THR A 124 -39.86 -39.51 9.35
CA THR A 124 -41.26 -39.86 9.61
C THR A 124 -41.32 -40.93 10.70
N ILE A 125 -41.84 -40.58 11.87
CA ILE A 125 -42.14 -41.54 12.94
C ILE A 125 -43.65 -41.62 13.06
N GLN A 126 -44.22 -42.80 12.78
CA GLN A 126 -45.66 -43.05 12.87
C GLN A 126 -46.52 -42.07 12.04
N GLY A 127 -46.04 -41.69 10.85
CA GLY A 127 -46.75 -40.75 9.96
C GLY A 127 -46.63 -39.28 10.35
N VAL A 128 -45.97 -38.95 11.48
CA VAL A 128 -45.65 -37.57 11.84
C VAL A 128 -44.34 -37.18 11.18
N ASN A 129 -44.39 -36.19 10.27
CA ASN A 129 -43.20 -35.59 9.68
C ASN A 129 -42.56 -34.64 10.71
N ILE A 130 -41.54 -35.14 11.41
CA ILE A 130 -40.86 -34.40 12.47
C ILE A 130 -40.20 -33.14 11.91
N THR A 131 -39.73 -33.19 10.66
CA THR A 131 -39.11 -32.06 9.96
C THR A 131 -40.08 -30.90 9.78
N GLN A 132 -41.33 -31.17 9.39
CA GLN A 132 -42.38 -30.13 9.31
C GLN A 132 -42.74 -29.57 10.69
N LEU A 133 -42.80 -30.42 11.71
CA LEU A 133 -43.11 -29.99 13.07
C LEU A 133 -42.00 -29.09 13.64
N LEU A 134 -40.74 -29.46 13.45
CA LEU A 134 -39.58 -28.63 13.80
C LEU A 134 -39.51 -27.34 12.99
N ALA A 135 -39.82 -27.37 11.69
CA ALA A 135 -39.86 -26.17 10.86
C ALA A 135 -40.95 -25.18 11.32
N ARG A 136 -42.16 -25.67 11.63
CA ARG A 136 -43.24 -24.85 12.21
C ARG A 136 -42.88 -24.30 13.58
N PHE A 137 -42.28 -25.14 14.43
CA PHE A 137 -41.81 -24.71 15.76
C PHE A 137 -40.74 -23.63 15.66
N ARG A 138 -39.78 -23.78 14.73
CA ARG A 138 -38.75 -22.78 14.44
C ARG A 138 -39.37 -21.46 13.99
N GLN A 139 -40.29 -21.49 13.02
CA GLN A 139 -41.01 -20.31 12.54
C GLN A 139 -41.81 -19.61 13.65
N SER A 140 -42.35 -20.37 14.62
CA SER A 140 -43.12 -19.81 15.74
C SER A 140 -42.25 -19.13 16.80
N ILE A 141 -41.01 -19.58 17.00
CA ILE A 141 -40.14 -19.04 18.05
C ILE A 141 -39.40 -17.79 17.57
N SER A 142 -38.72 -17.93 16.43
CA SER A 142 -37.96 -16.83 15.83
C SER A 142 -37.78 -17.18 14.36
N PRO A 143 -38.26 -16.34 13.42
CA PRO A 143 -38.00 -16.56 12.02
C PRO A 143 -36.47 -16.65 11.83
N PRO A 144 -35.97 -17.68 11.11
CA PRO A 144 -34.54 -17.86 10.95
C PRO A 144 -33.89 -16.59 10.40
N ASN A 145 -32.67 -16.32 10.84
CA ASN A 145 -31.84 -15.26 10.27
C ASN A 145 -31.41 -15.66 8.86
N GLU A 146 -32.33 -15.55 7.90
CA GLU A 146 -32.18 -16.03 6.52
C GLU A 146 -32.34 -14.91 5.49
N LEU A 147 -31.56 -15.00 4.42
CA LEU A 147 -31.76 -14.26 3.17
C LEU A 147 -32.49 -15.18 2.18
N ALA A 148 -33.73 -14.85 1.83
CA ALA A 148 -34.52 -15.57 0.82
C ALA A 148 -35.03 -14.58 -0.23
N GLY A 149 -35.41 -15.05 -1.42
CA GLY A 149 -35.82 -14.12 -2.46
C GLY A 149 -36.32 -14.73 -3.76
N VAL A 150 -36.53 -13.86 -4.74
CA VAL A 150 -36.94 -14.22 -6.10
C VAL A 150 -35.90 -13.71 -7.09
N VAL A 151 -35.46 -14.58 -7.99
CA VAL A 151 -34.61 -14.26 -9.13
C VAL A 151 -35.47 -14.34 -10.39
N GLN A 152 -35.45 -13.30 -11.21
CA GLN A 152 -36.16 -13.26 -12.49
C GLN A 152 -35.16 -12.97 -13.60
N LYS A 153 -34.97 -13.90 -14.52
CA LYS A 153 -34.23 -13.70 -15.77
C LYS A 153 -35.23 -13.32 -16.87
N ARG A 154 -35.11 -12.09 -17.38
CA ARG A 154 -35.96 -11.53 -18.45
C ARG A 154 -35.10 -10.88 -19.52
N GLY A 155 -35.21 -11.35 -20.76
CA GLY A 155 -34.41 -10.86 -21.87
C GLY A 155 -32.91 -10.94 -21.56
N ASN A 156 -32.22 -9.81 -21.68
CA ASN A 156 -30.75 -9.72 -21.47
C ASN A 156 -30.35 -9.41 -20.02
N GLY A 157 -31.27 -9.49 -19.05
CA GLY A 157 -31.02 -9.08 -17.68
C GLY A 157 -31.53 -10.07 -16.63
N VAL A 158 -30.85 -10.08 -15.49
CA VAL A 158 -31.25 -10.78 -14.26
C VAL A 158 -31.61 -9.76 -13.19
N TYR A 159 -32.77 -9.98 -12.56
CA TYR A 159 -33.32 -9.19 -11.48
C TYR A 159 -33.45 -10.06 -10.24
N VAL A 160 -33.05 -9.54 -9.08
CA VAL A 160 -33.14 -10.24 -7.80
C VAL A 160 -33.83 -9.32 -6.79
N GLN A 161 -34.80 -9.88 -6.10
CA GLN A 161 -35.40 -9.28 -4.93
C GLN A 161 -35.23 -10.26 -3.77
N ALA A 162 -34.36 -9.92 -2.84
CA ALA A 162 -34.11 -10.74 -1.66
C ALA A 162 -34.42 -9.97 -0.39
N THR A 163 -34.95 -10.67 0.60
CA THR A 163 -35.33 -10.12 1.90
C THR A 163 -34.54 -10.83 2.99
N TRP A 164 -33.88 -10.04 3.81
CA TRP A 164 -33.18 -10.42 5.02
C TRP A 164 -33.94 -9.84 6.22
N ASN A 165 -34.81 -10.63 6.85
CA ASN A 165 -35.75 -10.13 7.86
C ASN A 165 -35.07 -9.46 9.07
N HIS A 166 -33.88 -9.94 9.43
CA HIS A 166 -33.06 -9.42 10.52
C HIS A 166 -31.94 -8.50 10.04
N GLY A 167 -31.98 -8.07 8.77
CA GLY A 167 -31.01 -7.12 8.23
C GLY A 167 -31.06 -5.78 8.96
N PRO A 168 -29.95 -5.05 8.97
CA PRO A 168 -29.83 -3.80 9.71
C PRO A 168 -30.77 -2.74 9.12
N LEU A 169 -31.48 -2.05 10.02
CA LEU A 169 -32.22 -0.82 9.73
C LEU A 169 -31.58 0.30 10.55
N ARG A 170 -30.72 1.09 9.91
CA ARG A 170 -30.02 2.18 10.60
C ARG A 170 -30.46 3.52 10.04
N LYS A 171 -30.72 4.49 10.90
CA LYS A 171 -30.91 5.88 10.49
C LYS A 171 -29.58 6.60 10.62
N ALA A 172 -29.06 7.11 9.50
CA ALA A 172 -27.84 7.90 9.44
C ALA A 172 -28.14 9.20 8.69
N GLU A 173 -27.81 10.35 9.28
CA GLU A 173 -27.92 11.67 8.64
C GLU A 173 -29.32 11.98 8.04
N GLY A 174 -30.39 11.45 8.64
CA GLY A 174 -31.76 11.65 8.18
C GLY A 174 -32.23 10.68 7.08
N HIS A 175 -31.36 9.78 6.63
CA HIS A 175 -31.71 8.70 5.71
C HIS A 175 -31.82 7.36 6.43
N THR A 176 -32.80 6.54 6.04
CA THR A 176 -32.92 5.16 6.54
C THR A 176 -32.17 4.25 5.59
N ILE A 177 -31.13 3.60 6.10
CA ILE A 177 -30.38 2.57 5.40
C ILE A 177 -31.11 1.24 5.63
N ASP A 178 -31.64 0.68 4.55
CA ASP A 178 -32.36 -0.60 4.56
C ASP A 178 -31.44 -1.73 4.09
N GLY A 179 -30.87 -2.47 5.05
CA GLY A 179 -30.15 -3.71 4.80
C GLY A 179 -31.05 -4.94 4.71
N ARG A 180 -32.37 -4.79 4.87
CA ARG A 180 -33.34 -5.90 4.82
C ARG A 180 -33.77 -6.22 3.41
N ASN A 181 -33.96 -5.22 2.56
CA ASN A 181 -34.40 -5.44 1.18
C ASN A 181 -33.24 -5.25 0.22
N LEU A 182 -32.78 -6.35 -0.36
CA LEU A 182 -31.69 -6.36 -1.33
C LEU A 182 -32.28 -6.44 -2.72
N HIS A 183 -32.11 -5.37 -3.49
CA HIS A 183 -32.51 -5.32 -4.89
C HIS A 183 -31.27 -5.31 -5.80
N VAL A 184 -31.25 -6.23 -6.76
CA VAL A 184 -30.24 -6.27 -7.82
C VAL A 184 -30.97 -6.28 -9.16
N SER A 185 -30.56 -5.45 -10.09
CA SER A 185 -31.23 -5.35 -11.39
C SER A 185 -30.23 -5.17 -12.52
N GLY A 186 -30.64 -5.57 -13.73
CA GLY A 186 -29.90 -5.32 -14.96
C GLY A 186 -28.57 -6.08 -15.10
N GLN A 187 -28.37 -7.15 -14.34
CA GLN A 187 -27.12 -7.93 -14.40
C GLN A 187 -27.13 -8.86 -15.63
N PRO A 188 -25.99 -9.04 -16.32
CA PRO A 188 -25.93 -9.79 -17.57
C PRO A 188 -26.24 -11.28 -17.40
N ASP A 189 -25.94 -11.84 -16.22
CA ASP A 189 -26.14 -13.25 -15.93
C ASP A 189 -26.38 -13.50 -14.42
N ALA A 190 -26.77 -14.74 -14.10
CA ALA A 190 -27.13 -15.15 -12.74
C ALA A 190 -25.92 -15.14 -11.79
N GLY A 191 -24.71 -15.45 -12.27
CA GLY A 191 -23.50 -15.44 -11.46
C GLY A 191 -23.14 -14.01 -11.05
N LYS A 192 -23.21 -13.07 -12.00
CA LYS A 192 -23.02 -11.64 -11.71
C LYS A 192 -24.08 -11.11 -10.75
N ALA A 193 -25.34 -11.48 -10.93
CA ALA A 193 -26.40 -11.14 -9.98
C ALA A 193 -26.13 -11.71 -8.58
N ALA A 194 -25.67 -12.96 -8.48
CA ALA A 194 -25.29 -13.59 -7.22
C ALA A 194 -24.11 -12.87 -6.54
N PHE A 195 -23.11 -12.44 -7.30
CA PHE A 195 -22.01 -11.59 -6.79
C PHE A 195 -22.53 -10.28 -6.18
N HIS A 196 -23.46 -9.60 -6.86
CA HIS A 196 -24.05 -8.36 -6.32
C HIS A 196 -24.89 -8.61 -5.06
N VAL A 197 -25.62 -9.72 -4.96
CA VAL A 197 -26.31 -10.10 -3.72
C VAL A 197 -25.31 -10.35 -2.59
N ALA A 198 -24.23 -11.08 -2.85
CA ALA A 198 -23.16 -11.34 -1.88
C ALA A 198 -22.49 -10.04 -1.40
N CYS A 199 -22.24 -9.12 -2.34
CA CYS A 199 -21.70 -7.80 -2.02
C CYS A 199 -22.67 -6.98 -1.17
N ASN A 200 -23.96 -6.97 -1.50
CA ASN A 200 -24.97 -6.26 -0.74
C ASN A 200 -25.05 -6.75 0.71
N LEU A 201 -24.91 -8.06 0.94
CA LEU A 201 -24.83 -8.64 2.28
C LEU A 201 -23.62 -8.14 3.07
N ILE A 202 -22.43 -8.16 2.44
CA ILE A 202 -21.19 -7.68 3.05
C ILE A 202 -21.30 -6.19 3.41
N TRP A 203 -21.88 -5.38 2.52
CA TRP A 203 -22.15 -3.97 2.80
C TRP A 203 -23.10 -3.80 3.99
N ALA A 204 -24.23 -4.52 4.00
CA ALA A 204 -25.22 -4.42 5.07
C ALA A 204 -24.59 -4.79 6.42
N GLN A 205 -23.80 -5.87 6.50
CA GLN A 205 -23.03 -6.24 7.69
C GLN A 205 -21.96 -5.19 8.06
N GLY A 206 -21.36 -4.54 7.06
CA GLY A 206 -20.41 -3.42 7.25
C GLY A 206 -21.04 -2.17 7.86
N VAL A 207 -22.27 -1.84 7.44
CA VAL A 207 -23.07 -0.71 7.95
C VAL A 207 -23.46 -0.90 9.42
N GLU A 208 -23.67 -2.15 9.83
CA GLU A 208 -23.94 -2.50 11.22
C GLU A 208 -22.69 -2.34 12.10
N SER A 209 -21.53 -2.78 11.60
CA SER A 209 -20.27 -2.79 12.36
C SER A 209 -19.55 -1.43 12.42
N THR A 210 -19.68 -0.58 11.40
CA THR A 210 -18.89 0.66 11.29
C THR A 210 -19.71 1.86 10.86
N GLU A 211 -19.52 3.00 11.51
CA GLU A 211 -20.18 4.27 11.14
C GLU A 211 -19.68 4.80 9.79
N GLU A 212 -18.41 4.57 9.42
CA GLU A 212 -17.89 4.98 8.10
C GLU A 212 -18.71 4.40 6.95
N MET A 213 -19.16 3.15 7.07
CA MET A 213 -19.93 2.46 6.03
C MET A 213 -21.34 3.02 5.85
N THR A 214 -21.90 3.72 6.85
CA THR A 214 -23.23 4.33 6.69
C THR A 214 -23.21 5.47 5.65
N LYS A 215 -22.04 6.05 5.37
CA LYS A 215 -21.86 7.12 4.38
C LYS A 215 -21.63 6.59 2.96
N VAL A 216 -21.30 5.31 2.83
CA VAL A 216 -20.99 4.68 1.55
C VAL A 216 -22.26 4.08 0.98
N SER A 217 -22.64 4.50 -0.23
CA SER A 217 -23.80 3.91 -0.90
C SER A 217 -23.56 2.45 -1.29
N LEU A 218 -24.62 1.65 -1.31
CA LEU A 218 -24.58 0.24 -1.72
C LEU A 218 -23.97 0.07 -3.12
N ALA A 219 -24.40 0.90 -4.08
CA ALA A 219 -23.92 0.86 -5.45
C ALA A 219 -22.42 1.17 -5.54
N GLU A 220 -21.96 2.13 -4.73
CA GLU A 220 -20.55 2.51 -4.66
C GLU A 220 -19.69 1.40 -4.05
N PHE A 221 -20.13 0.80 -2.94
CA PHE A 221 -19.42 -0.33 -2.33
C PHE A 221 -19.31 -1.53 -3.28
N CYS A 222 -20.40 -1.90 -3.95
CA CYS A 222 -20.37 -3.02 -4.88
C CYS A 222 -19.60 -2.73 -6.15
N GLY A 223 -19.59 -1.48 -6.59
CA GLY A 223 -18.71 -1.07 -7.66
C GLY A 223 -17.23 -1.19 -7.29
N TRP A 224 -16.87 -0.74 -6.09
CA TRP A 224 -15.53 -0.97 -5.55
C TRP A 224 -15.19 -2.46 -5.45
N ALA A 225 -16.07 -3.29 -4.88
CA ALA A 225 -15.82 -4.71 -4.68
C ALA A 225 -15.57 -5.45 -6.01
N GLU A 226 -16.31 -5.10 -7.06
CA GLU A 226 -16.10 -5.60 -8.41
C GLU A 226 -14.73 -5.19 -8.97
N GLY A 227 -14.42 -3.90 -8.90
CA GLY A 227 -13.15 -3.38 -9.40
C GLY A 227 -11.95 -3.96 -8.64
N TRP A 228 -12.08 -4.11 -7.33
CA TRP A 228 -11.06 -4.68 -6.46
C TRP A 228 -10.82 -6.16 -6.73
N THR A 229 -11.88 -6.93 -6.94
CA THR A 229 -11.79 -8.36 -7.32
C THR A 229 -11.00 -8.51 -8.63
N THR A 230 -11.29 -7.66 -9.62
CA THR A 230 -10.57 -7.61 -10.90
C THR A 230 -9.11 -7.22 -10.71
N TYR A 231 -8.83 -6.20 -9.88
CA TYR A 231 -7.46 -5.78 -9.56
C TYR A 231 -6.63 -6.89 -8.90
N VAL A 232 -7.20 -7.63 -7.94
CA VAL A 232 -6.49 -8.73 -7.26
C VAL A 232 -6.06 -9.81 -8.27
N GLU A 233 -6.90 -10.10 -9.27
CA GLU A 233 -6.59 -11.05 -10.33
C GLU A 233 -5.50 -10.52 -11.27
N LEU A 234 -5.59 -9.25 -11.70
CA LEU A 234 -4.57 -8.61 -12.50
C LEU A 234 -3.22 -8.58 -11.77
N ARG A 235 -3.21 -8.28 -10.47
CA ARG A 235 -1.98 -8.25 -9.67
C ARG A 235 -1.36 -9.64 -9.50
N ALA A 236 -2.19 -10.67 -9.31
CA ALA A 236 -1.68 -12.04 -9.26
C ALA A 236 -1.01 -12.42 -10.59
N LYS A 237 -1.57 -11.98 -11.73
CA LYS A 237 -0.96 -12.17 -13.05
C LYS A 237 0.32 -11.35 -13.23
N SER A 238 0.34 -10.08 -12.81
CA SER A 238 1.54 -9.24 -12.95
C SER A 238 2.75 -9.74 -12.15
N ALA A 239 2.50 -10.45 -11.05
CA ALA A 239 3.54 -11.09 -10.24
C ALA A 239 4.15 -12.34 -10.90
N THR A 240 3.58 -12.85 -11.99
CA THR A 240 4.16 -13.95 -12.76
C THR A 240 5.31 -13.46 -13.65
N PHE A 241 6.21 -14.36 -14.05
CA PHE A 241 7.36 -14.01 -14.90
C PHE A 241 6.94 -13.41 -16.25
N SER A 242 5.79 -13.79 -16.78
CA SER A 242 5.23 -13.24 -18.02
C SER A 242 4.65 -11.83 -17.88
N GLY A 243 4.46 -11.33 -16.65
CA GLY A 243 3.80 -10.05 -16.41
C GLY A 243 2.34 -10.04 -16.89
N LEU A 244 1.86 -8.86 -17.30
CA LEU A 244 0.51 -8.67 -17.85
C LEU A 244 0.51 -8.91 -19.36
N ASP A 245 -0.31 -9.83 -19.84
CA ASP A 245 -0.60 -10.01 -21.27
C ASP A 245 -1.48 -8.87 -21.83
N GLN A 246 -1.67 -8.82 -23.16
CA GLN A 246 -2.46 -7.78 -23.82
C GLN A 246 -3.92 -7.74 -23.35
N ASP A 247 -4.52 -8.91 -23.10
CA ASP A 247 -5.91 -9.00 -22.62
C ASP A 247 -6.06 -8.45 -21.19
N SER A 248 -5.05 -8.70 -20.34
CA SER A 248 -4.95 -8.13 -19.00
C SER A 248 -4.69 -6.64 -19.03
N LEU A 249 -3.89 -6.13 -19.98
CA LEU A 249 -3.72 -4.68 -20.18
C LEU A 249 -5.04 -4.02 -20.62
N GLU A 250 -5.81 -4.64 -21.51
CA GLU A 250 -7.14 -4.14 -21.90
C GLU A 250 -8.15 -4.19 -20.75
N THR A 251 -8.13 -5.27 -19.96
CA THR A 251 -8.93 -5.37 -18.73
C THR A 251 -8.57 -4.27 -17.74
N MET A 252 -7.28 -3.98 -17.58
CA MET A 252 -6.80 -2.90 -16.72
C MET A 252 -7.25 -1.52 -17.21
N LYS A 253 -7.21 -1.25 -18.53
CA LYS A 253 -7.74 0.00 -19.11
C LYS A 253 -9.23 0.15 -18.84
N LYS A 254 -10.02 -0.91 -19.03
CA LYS A 254 -11.46 -0.93 -18.72
C LYS A 254 -11.72 -0.67 -17.24
N LEU A 255 -10.96 -1.32 -16.36
CA LEU A 255 -11.05 -1.11 -14.91
C LEU A 255 -10.70 0.33 -14.53
N ARG A 256 -9.65 0.90 -15.10
CA ARG A 256 -9.27 2.31 -14.87
C ARG A 256 -10.38 3.27 -15.32
N ALA A 257 -10.94 3.08 -16.51
CA ALA A 257 -12.07 3.88 -17.01
C ALA A 257 -13.32 3.74 -16.12
N TYR A 258 -13.54 2.55 -15.58
CA TYR A 258 -14.61 2.30 -14.61
C TYR A 258 -14.39 3.06 -13.30
N LEU A 259 -13.20 2.99 -12.70
CA LEU A 259 -12.86 3.71 -11.47
C LEU A 259 -12.87 5.23 -11.64
N ASN A 260 -12.47 5.74 -12.82
CA ASN A 260 -12.61 7.15 -13.15
C ASN A 260 -14.06 7.61 -13.06
N ARG A 261 -14.99 6.86 -13.66
CA ARG A 261 -16.43 7.19 -13.57
C ARG A 261 -16.95 7.21 -12.13
N LEU A 262 -16.49 6.30 -11.28
CA LEU A 262 -16.87 6.29 -9.87
C LEU A 262 -16.35 7.55 -9.15
N VAL A 263 -15.08 7.92 -9.37
CA VAL A 263 -14.51 9.12 -8.76
C VAL A 263 -15.15 10.40 -9.29
N ASP A 264 -15.39 10.50 -10.60
CA ASP A 264 -16.06 11.64 -11.23
C ASP A 264 -17.51 11.78 -10.73
N GLY A 265 -18.14 10.66 -10.36
CA GLY A 265 -19.41 10.59 -9.64
C GLY A 265 -19.34 11.05 -8.18
N SER A 266 -18.23 11.66 -7.74
CA SER A 266 -18.00 12.13 -6.36
C SER A 266 -17.98 11.01 -5.32
N ALA A 267 -17.28 9.91 -5.62
CA ALA A 267 -17.07 8.80 -4.69
C ALA A 267 -16.78 9.27 -3.26
N THR A 268 -17.59 8.77 -2.32
CA THR A 268 -17.53 8.99 -0.88
C THR A 268 -16.69 7.93 -0.17
N PHE A 269 -16.48 6.78 -0.81
CA PHE A 269 -15.74 5.66 -0.27
C PHE A 269 -14.24 5.83 -0.54
N PRO A 270 -13.39 6.03 0.48
CA PRO A 270 -11.97 6.29 0.28
C PRO A 270 -11.28 5.22 -0.56
N GLU A 271 -11.70 3.96 -0.39
CA GLU A 271 -11.11 2.78 -1.03
C GLU A 271 -11.14 2.81 -2.56
N ILE A 272 -12.03 3.58 -3.17
CA ILE A 272 -12.07 3.76 -4.63
C ILE A 272 -10.85 4.53 -5.11
N TYR A 273 -10.44 5.59 -4.39
CA TYR A 273 -9.24 6.35 -4.73
C TYR A 273 -8.00 5.47 -4.56
N ARG A 274 -7.91 4.73 -3.45
CA ARG A 274 -6.81 3.79 -3.22
C ARG A 274 -6.71 2.74 -4.32
N LEU A 275 -7.83 2.11 -4.67
CA LEU A 275 -7.89 1.13 -5.74
C LEU A 275 -7.51 1.74 -7.11
N ARG A 276 -7.91 2.98 -7.40
CA ARG A 276 -7.50 3.65 -8.64
C ARG A 276 -6.00 3.91 -8.69
N ALA A 277 -5.40 4.30 -7.56
CA ALA A 277 -3.95 4.42 -7.45
C ALA A 277 -3.27 3.05 -7.65
N ASP A 278 -3.75 2.01 -6.96
CA ASP A 278 -3.23 0.64 -7.08
C ASP A 278 -3.27 0.12 -8.53
N VAL A 279 -4.37 0.35 -9.24
CA VAL A 279 -4.53 -0.04 -10.66
C VAL A 279 -3.58 0.73 -11.57
N THR A 280 -3.36 2.01 -11.28
CA THR A 280 -2.43 2.86 -12.05
C THR A 280 -0.97 2.46 -11.79
N GLU A 281 -0.65 2.12 -10.55
CA GLU A 281 0.66 1.59 -10.16
C GLU A 281 0.93 0.22 -10.80
N LEU A 282 -0.10 -0.59 -11.04
CA LEU A 282 0.05 -1.90 -11.68
C LEU A 282 0.50 -1.85 -13.16
N LEU A 283 0.40 -0.68 -13.81
CA LEU A 283 0.87 -0.50 -15.19
C LEU A 283 2.36 -0.86 -15.30
N PRO A 284 2.80 -1.50 -16.41
CA PRO A 284 4.23 -1.64 -16.69
C PRO A 284 4.92 -0.26 -16.65
N PRO A 285 6.12 -0.12 -16.05
CA PRO A 285 6.82 1.16 -15.97
C PRO A 285 6.98 1.85 -17.32
N GLU A 286 7.11 1.09 -18.40
CA GLU A 286 7.24 1.57 -19.78
C GLU A 286 5.97 2.23 -20.31
N GLN A 287 4.81 1.93 -19.72
CA GLN A 287 3.50 2.48 -20.08
C GLN A 287 3.02 3.56 -19.10
N LYS A 288 3.69 3.73 -17.95
CA LYS A 288 3.33 4.76 -16.98
C LYS A 288 3.73 6.14 -17.51
N THR A 289 2.75 6.98 -17.78
CA THR A 289 2.99 8.40 -18.09
C THR A 289 3.20 9.21 -16.80
N GLU A 290 3.77 10.40 -16.91
CA GLU A 290 3.85 11.31 -15.75
C GLU A 290 2.47 11.66 -15.19
N GLN A 291 1.46 11.77 -16.06
CA GLN A 291 0.08 12.02 -15.66
C GLN A 291 -0.51 10.86 -14.85
N ASP A 292 -0.10 9.62 -15.12
CA ASP A 292 -0.51 8.44 -14.36
C ASP A 292 0.07 8.47 -12.95
N LEU A 293 1.35 8.79 -12.82
CA LEU A 293 2.02 8.91 -11.52
C LEU A 293 1.40 10.03 -10.69
N ALA A 294 1.14 11.19 -11.31
CA ALA A 294 0.38 12.28 -10.73
C ALA A 294 -1.00 11.86 -10.25
N GLN A 295 -1.75 11.12 -11.07
CA GLN A 295 -3.06 10.65 -10.72
C GLN A 295 -3.03 9.72 -9.49
N ALA A 296 -2.11 8.75 -9.48
CA ALA A 296 -1.94 7.83 -8.35
C ALA A 296 -1.59 8.59 -7.06
N GLN A 297 -0.66 9.56 -7.11
CA GLN A 297 -0.29 10.36 -5.94
C GLN A 297 -1.47 11.20 -5.41
N ARG A 298 -2.24 11.83 -6.31
CA ARG A 298 -3.46 12.57 -5.93
C ARG A 298 -4.46 11.68 -5.23
N ASP A 299 -4.65 10.46 -5.73
CA ASP A 299 -5.59 9.50 -5.19
C ASP A 299 -5.16 8.97 -3.82
N ARG A 300 -3.87 8.67 -3.62
CA ARG A 300 -3.32 8.30 -2.30
C ARG A 300 -3.49 9.42 -1.29
N THR A 301 -3.20 10.66 -1.70
CA THR A 301 -3.39 11.85 -0.85
C THR A 301 -4.86 12.01 -0.48
N LYS A 302 -5.75 11.83 -1.46
CA LYS A 302 -7.20 11.91 -1.25
C LYS A 302 -7.70 10.83 -0.29
N TYR A 303 -7.24 9.60 -0.48
CA TYR A 303 -7.52 8.49 0.41
C TYR A 303 -7.07 8.80 1.85
N ALA A 304 -5.82 9.25 2.03
CA ALA A 304 -5.28 9.61 3.34
C ALA A 304 -6.13 10.70 4.01
N LEU A 305 -6.42 11.80 3.28
CA LEU A 305 -7.30 12.89 3.73
C LEU A 305 -8.64 12.37 4.28
N MET A 306 -9.29 11.49 3.52
CA MET A 306 -10.61 10.96 3.88
C MET A 306 -10.55 9.98 5.06
N LYS A 307 -9.42 9.32 5.30
CA LYS A 307 -9.24 8.40 6.44
C LYS A 307 -8.78 9.10 7.71
N THR A 308 -8.04 10.20 7.62
CA THR A 308 -7.51 10.89 8.81
C THR A 308 -8.45 11.93 9.40
N GLN A 309 -9.40 12.46 8.63
CA GLN A 309 -10.31 13.51 9.11
C GLN A 309 -11.61 12.90 9.66
N PRO A 310 -12.02 13.25 10.91
CA PRO A 310 -13.30 12.84 11.45
C PRO A 310 -14.43 13.41 10.59
N SER A 311 -15.44 12.59 10.37
CA SER A 311 -16.45 12.67 9.32
C SER A 311 -17.49 13.80 9.46
N SER A 312 -17.15 14.96 10.05
CA SER A 312 -18.07 16.10 10.11
C SER A 312 -18.18 16.82 8.74
N ASP A 313 -19.37 16.74 8.14
CA ASP A 313 -19.64 16.66 6.69
C ASP A 313 -19.59 17.92 5.81
N LYS A 314 -19.01 19.05 6.21
CA LYS A 314 -18.93 20.21 5.28
C LYS A 314 -17.57 20.89 5.20
N ALA A 315 -16.71 20.73 6.21
CA ALA A 315 -15.35 21.26 6.19
C ALA A 315 -14.41 20.43 5.28
N ALA A 316 -14.46 19.11 5.33
CA ALA A 316 -13.62 18.20 4.52
C ALA A 316 -13.95 18.21 3.00
N MET A 317 -15.10 18.75 2.63
CA MET A 317 -15.52 19.01 1.25
C MET A 317 -15.22 20.45 0.80
N ALA A 318 -15.33 21.44 1.68
CA ALA A 318 -14.97 22.83 1.40
C ALA A 318 -13.43 23.07 1.40
N ALA A 319 -12.67 22.30 2.17
CA ALA A 319 -11.20 22.27 2.15
C ALA A 319 -10.61 21.62 0.88
N ARG A 320 -11.46 21.14 -0.05
CA ARG A 320 -11.08 20.52 -1.33
C ARG A 320 -10.60 21.53 -2.39
N LYS A 321 -10.44 22.81 -2.06
CA LYS A 321 -9.78 23.80 -2.92
C LYS A 321 -8.48 24.21 -2.25
N THR A 322 -7.36 23.73 -2.81
CA THR A 322 -6.02 24.36 -2.73
C THR A 322 -5.82 25.28 -1.53
N GLY A 323 -5.40 24.71 -0.40
CA GLY A 323 -5.23 25.46 0.84
C GLY A 323 -4.31 24.76 1.84
N GLN A 324 -4.07 25.44 2.96
CA GLN A 324 -3.14 25.03 4.02
C GLN A 324 -3.41 23.64 4.58
N GLU A 325 -4.68 23.22 4.65
CA GLU A 325 -5.06 21.89 5.18
C GLU A 325 -4.59 20.75 4.28
N GLY A 326 -4.70 20.91 2.96
CA GLY A 326 -4.19 19.93 1.99
C GLY A 326 -2.69 19.75 2.12
N PHE A 327 -1.95 20.85 2.35
CA PHE A 327 -0.52 20.81 2.63
C PHE A 327 -0.21 20.06 3.92
N ASN A 328 -0.94 20.31 5.01
CA ASN A 328 -0.72 19.62 6.28
C ASN A 328 -0.89 18.10 6.14
N VAL A 329 -1.90 17.64 5.40
CA VAL A 329 -2.10 16.19 5.20
C VAL A 329 -1.06 15.59 4.27
N MET A 330 -0.64 16.30 3.22
CA MET A 330 0.49 15.83 2.41
C MET A 330 1.77 15.70 3.24
N VAL A 331 2.03 16.62 4.18
CA VAL A 331 3.17 16.52 5.09
C VAL A 331 3.02 15.37 6.07
N GLN A 332 1.82 15.12 6.62
CA GLN A 332 1.58 13.94 7.46
C GLN A 332 1.78 12.63 6.68
N ALA A 333 1.39 12.61 5.42
CA ALA A 333 1.57 11.47 4.53
C ALA A 333 3.04 11.31 4.11
N ARG A 334 3.80 12.39 3.92
CA ARG A 334 5.19 12.41 3.45
C ARG A 334 6.01 13.42 4.27
N PRO A 335 6.37 13.06 5.52
CA PRO A 335 7.00 13.99 6.44
C PRO A 335 8.48 14.21 6.10
N ALA A 336 9.07 15.24 6.68
CA ALA A 336 10.51 15.41 6.78
C ALA A 336 10.88 15.36 8.27
N LEU A 337 11.20 14.16 8.76
CA LEU A 337 11.38 13.86 10.17
C LEU A 337 12.79 14.23 10.64
N ARG A 338 12.91 14.96 11.75
CA ARG A 338 14.23 15.31 12.30
C ARG A 338 14.94 14.09 12.86
N LEU A 339 16.23 13.98 12.50
CA LEU A 339 17.13 12.98 13.05
C LEU A 339 18.00 13.60 14.15
N ARG A 340 18.32 12.80 15.16
CA ARG A 340 19.28 13.11 16.20
C ARG A 340 20.05 11.85 16.58
N GLU A 341 21.39 11.88 16.47
CA GLU A 341 22.25 10.74 16.86
C GLU A 341 21.76 9.42 16.24
N ASP A 342 21.35 9.47 14.97
CA ASP A 342 20.80 8.38 14.17
C ASP A 342 19.39 7.89 14.48
N GLY A 343 18.77 8.42 15.53
CA GLY A 343 17.37 8.18 15.88
C GLY A 343 16.43 9.27 15.38
N LEU A 344 15.13 8.96 15.35
CA LEU A 344 14.09 9.96 15.13
C LEU A 344 13.88 10.78 16.40
N ASN A 345 13.94 12.11 16.27
CA ASN A 345 13.68 13.04 17.38
C ASN A 345 12.20 13.46 17.47
N GLU A 346 11.38 13.04 16.51
CA GLU A 346 9.98 13.45 16.38
C GLU A 346 9.05 12.27 16.47
N ARG A 347 7.89 12.49 17.10
CA ARG A 347 6.81 11.51 17.08
C ARG A 347 6.26 11.39 15.67
N THR A 348 6.43 10.22 15.08
CA THR A 348 5.85 9.88 13.79
C THR A 348 4.36 9.63 13.93
N SER A 349 3.60 9.81 12.85
CA SER A 349 2.23 9.29 12.79
C SER A 349 2.24 7.78 13.00
N ASP A 350 1.15 7.22 13.52
CA ASP A 350 1.04 5.78 13.78
C ASP A 350 1.34 4.95 12.52
N THR A 351 0.95 5.48 11.36
CA THR A 351 1.38 5.01 10.04
C THR A 351 2.88 4.87 9.93
N TRP A 352 3.62 5.98 9.98
CA TRP A 352 5.04 5.98 9.67
C TRP A 352 5.81 5.20 10.72
N HIS A 353 5.33 5.26 11.95
CA HIS A 353 5.78 4.40 13.02
C HIS A 353 5.65 2.92 12.64
N GLN A 354 4.51 2.48 12.08
CA GLN A 354 4.34 1.09 11.63
C GLN A 354 5.24 0.73 10.44
N VAL A 355 5.37 1.60 9.44
CA VAL A 355 6.27 1.35 8.29
C VAL A 355 7.70 1.16 8.80
N MET A 356 8.17 2.07 9.66
CA MET A 356 9.56 2.09 10.14
C MET A 356 9.84 1.06 11.24
N LYS A 357 8.84 0.68 12.06
CA LYS A 357 8.93 -0.39 13.07
C LYS A 357 9.03 -1.80 12.51
N SER A 358 8.84 -2.00 11.21
CA SER A 358 9.17 -3.28 10.56
C SER A 358 10.66 -3.63 10.68
N ARG A 359 11.49 -2.71 11.21
CA ARG A 359 12.89 -2.94 11.57
C ARG A 359 13.01 -3.66 12.92
N PRO A 360 13.74 -4.79 13.00
CA PRO A 360 13.89 -5.58 14.23
C PRO A 360 14.75 -4.91 15.33
N THR A 361 15.35 -3.74 15.09
CA THR A 361 16.18 -3.01 16.05
C THR A 361 15.67 -1.59 16.23
N SER A 362 15.63 -1.12 17.49
CA SER A 362 15.27 0.25 17.91
C SER A 362 15.66 1.31 16.88
N GLU A 363 14.71 2.20 16.53
CA GLU A 363 14.60 3.25 15.49
C GLU A 363 15.87 4.00 15.06
N THR A 364 16.96 3.27 14.82
CA THR A 364 18.22 3.77 14.30
C THR A 364 18.19 3.63 12.79
N PHE A 365 18.65 4.66 12.11
CA PHE A 365 18.79 4.67 10.66
C PHE A 365 20.28 4.72 10.36
N PRO A 366 20.99 3.57 10.25
CA PRO A 366 22.45 3.56 10.14
C PRO A 366 23.01 4.45 9.03
N LEU A 367 22.21 4.68 7.99
CA LEU A 367 22.57 5.56 6.89
C LEU A 367 22.71 7.05 7.29
N SER A 368 22.11 7.49 8.39
CA SER A 368 22.20 8.88 8.84
C SER A 368 23.59 9.24 9.38
N SER A 369 24.34 8.27 9.91
CA SER A 369 25.72 8.49 10.35
C SER A 369 26.70 8.50 9.16
N ALA A 370 26.29 7.89 8.03
CA ALA A 370 27.01 7.92 6.77
C ALA A 370 26.66 9.13 5.89
N THR A 371 25.67 9.94 6.28
CA THR A 371 25.16 11.06 5.48
C THR A 371 25.46 12.39 6.15
N GLY A 372 25.95 13.37 5.39
CA GLY A 372 26.37 14.68 5.89
C GLY A 372 26.02 15.83 4.95
N SER A 373 26.28 17.04 5.41
CA SER A 373 26.13 18.27 4.64
C SER A 373 27.47 18.69 4.05
N LEU A 374 27.47 19.01 2.76
CA LEU A 374 28.58 19.58 2.02
C LEU A 374 28.34 21.08 1.80
N LEU A 375 29.34 21.88 2.13
CA LEU A 375 29.37 23.33 1.96
C LEU A 375 30.41 23.70 0.90
N ILE A 376 29.93 24.25 -0.21
CA ILE A 376 30.77 24.69 -1.34
C ILE A 376 30.74 26.23 -1.39
N PRO A 377 31.88 26.92 -1.19
CA PRO A 377 31.97 28.37 -1.38
C PRO A 377 31.93 28.73 -2.88
N PHE A 378 31.22 29.82 -3.19
CA PHE A 378 31.16 30.47 -4.51
C PHE A 378 31.70 31.89 -4.42
N GLU A 379 31.94 32.52 -5.57
CA GLU A 379 32.31 33.93 -5.64
C GLU A 379 31.25 34.84 -4.97
N GLY A 380 31.72 35.85 -4.23
CA GLY A 380 30.86 36.87 -3.61
C GLY A 380 30.14 36.43 -2.32
N ASP A 381 30.84 35.71 -1.43
CA ASP A 381 30.33 35.19 -0.14
C ASP A 381 29.13 34.23 -0.23
N ARG A 382 28.73 33.84 -1.44
CA ARG A 382 27.65 32.88 -1.64
C ARG A 382 28.15 31.48 -1.30
N ARG A 383 27.32 30.70 -0.62
CA ARG A 383 27.62 29.30 -0.26
C ARG A 383 26.49 28.41 -0.74
N ALA A 384 26.83 27.28 -1.36
CA ALA A 384 25.84 26.23 -1.62
C ALA A 384 25.94 25.14 -0.56
N TYR A 385 24.77 24.73 -0.08
CA TYR A 385 24.60 23.55 0.76
C TYR A 385 24.07 22.42 -0.10
N GLN A 386 24.69 21.26 0.02
CA GLN A 386 24.25 20.01 -0.58
C GLN A 386 24.33 18.89 0.44
N THR A 387 23.66 17.78 0.17
CA THR A 387 23.83 16.55 0.94
C THR A 387 24.85 15.66 0.24
N ALA A 388 25.70 14.99 1.00
CA ALA A 388 26.59 13.96 0.48
C ALA A 388 26.64 12.77 1.45
N PHE A 389 27.03 11.59 0.97
CA PHE A 389 27.12 10.40 1.81
C PHE A 389 28.38 9.59 1.53
N ALA A 390 28.90 8.92 2.56
CA ALA A 390 30.14 8.15 2.51
C ALA A 390 29.93 6.82 1.77
N VAL A 391 30.63 6.67 0.65
CA VAL A 391 30.62 5.44 -0.18
C VAL A 391 31.87 4.59 0.00
N ALA A 392 32.93 5.17 0.55
CA ALA A 392 34.15 4.51 1.00
C ALA A 392 34.74 5.31 2.18
N PRO A 393 35.75 4.79 2.92
CA PRO A 393 36.22 5.40 4.17
C PRO A 393 36.46 6.91 4.10
N ASN A 394 37.08 7.40 3.02
CA ASN A 394 37.39 8.81 2.82
C ASN A 394 36.73 9.39 1.54
N ILE A 395 35.72 8.71 0.99
CA ILE A 395 35.07 9.12 -0.26
C ILE A 395 33.59 9.36 -0.02
N ILE A 396 33.14 10.56 -0.37
CA ILE A 396 31.73 10.93 -0.35
C ILE A 396 31.19 11.09 -1.77
N MET A 397 29.91 10.76 -1.96
CA MET A 397 29.18 10.96 -3.21
C MET A 397 28.15 12.08 -3.02
N THR A 398 28.02 12.96 -4.01
CA THR A 398 27.04 14.05 -4.08
C THR A 398 26.58 14.29 -5.53
N VAL A 399 25.64 15.22 -5.73
CA VAL A 399 25.26 15.75 -7.05
C VAL A 399 26.32 16.75 -7.56
N GLY A 400 26.56 16.79 -8.87
CA GLY A 400 27.65 17.55 -9.49
C GLY A 400 27.32 19.01 -9.83
N ASP A 401 26.07 19.45 -9.65
CA ASP A 401 25.54 20.72 -10.19
C ASP A 401 26.12 21.99 -9.54
N LYS A 402 26.81 21.84 -8.41
CA LYS A 402 27.52 22.91 -7.69
C LYS A 402 29.03 22.77 -7.76
N ILE A 403 29.55 21.78 -8.48
CA ILE A 403 30.97 21.63 -8.72
C ILE A 403 31.38 22.67 -9.79
N PRO A 404 32.44 23.48 -9.54
CA PRO A 404 32.94 24.45 -10.51
C PRO A 404 33.26 23.80 -11.87
N PRO A 405 32.91 24.44 -13.00
CA PRO A 405 33.08 23.86 -14.33
C PRO A 405 34.50 23.38 -14.64
N GLU A 406 35.53 24.05 -14.09
CA GLU A 406 36.94 23.69 -14.25
C GLU A 406 37.35 22.38 -13.58
N LEU A 407 36.50 21.83 -12.69
CA LEU A 407 36.73 20.56 -12.00
C LEU A 407 35.92 19.40 -12.61
N LEU A 408 35.10 19.67 -13.64
CA LEU A 408 34.25 18.67 -14.29
C LEU A 408 34.99 17.89 -15.39
N GLY A 409 34.61 16.64 -15.61
CA GLY A 409 35.05 15.82 -16.75
C GLY A 409 36.48 15.28 -16.68
N SER A 410 37.21 15.54 -15.60
CA SER A 410 38.54 14.95 -15.39
C SER A 410 38.46 13.49 -14.96
N GLU A 411 39.21 12.63 -15.64
CA GLU A 411 39.39 11.23 -15.25
C GLU A 411 40.46 11.05 -14.15
N SER A 412 41.26 12.10 -13.89
CA SER A 412 42.28 12.11 -12.85
C SER A 412 41.84 12.96 -11.65
N PRO A 413 42.17 12.56 -10.41
CA PRO A 413 41.86 13.36 -9.22
C PRO A 413 42.45 14.77 -9.28
N ILE A 414 41.62 15.79 -9.07
CA ILE A 414 42.05 17.19 -9.03
C ILE A 414 42.11 17.66 -7.57
N PRO A 415 43.27 18.14 -7.08
CA PRO A 415 43.36 18.73 -5.75
C PRO A 415 42.60 20.06 -5.69
N LEU A 416 41.87 20.28 -4.60
CA LEU A 416 41.22 21.57 -4.37
C LEU A 416 42.25 22.62 -3.90
N PRO A 417 42.19 23.86 -4.40
CA PRO A 417 43.06 24.94 -3.92
C PRO A 417 42.88 25.17 -2.42
N GLU A 418 43.96 25.47 -1.68
CA GLU A 418 43.88 25.73 -0.23
C GLU A 418 42.93 26.88 0.14
N ARG A 419 42.72 27.82 -0.79
CA ARG A 419 41.80 28.96 -0.62
C ARG A 419 40.32 28.59 -0.81
N SER A 420 40.04 27.46 -1.44
CA SER A 420 38.69 26.93 -1.69
C SER A 420 38.41 25.80 -0.70
N SER A 421 38.36 26.12 0.60
CA SER A 421 38.10 25.13 1.64
C SER A 421 36.64 24.69 1.61
N TRP A 422 36.35 23.61 0.87
CA TRP A 422 35.05 22.96 0.94
C TRP A 422 34.98 22.16 2.25
N GLU A 423 33.84 22.27 2.92
CA GLU A 423 33.63 21.70 4.25
C GLU A 423 32.53 20.67 4.21
N PHE A 424 32.71 19.57 4.93
CA PHE A 424 31.75 18.50 5.06
C PHE A 424 31.56 18.14 6.54
N THR A 425 30.32 17.91 6.96
CA THR A 425 30.02 17.50 8.33
C THR A 425 28.94 16.44 8.36
N PHE A 426 29.12 15.41 9.21
CA PHE A 426 28.10 14.39 9.50
C PHE A 426 27.13 14.82 10.60
N ASP A 427 27.28 16.03 11.16
CA ASP A 427 26.44 16.49 12.27
C ASP A 427 25.01 16.74 11.87
N ASP A 428 24.11 16.60 12.85
CA ASP A 428 22.68 16.82 12.62
C ASP A 428 22.34 18.27 12.29
N ASN A 429 23.18 19.25 12.66
CA ASN A 429 23.04 20.64 12.26
C ASN A 429 24.27 21.12 11.46
N ALA A 430 24.07 21.44 10.19
CA ALA A 430 25.13 21.83 9.28
C ALA A 430 25.64 23.27 9.45
N THR A 431 24.85 24.18 10.04
CA THR A 431 25.28 25.58 10.23
C THR A 431 26.01 25.79 11.55
N SER A 432 25.89 24.86 12.48
CA SER A 432 26.56 24.89 13.78
C SER A 432 27.02 23.48 14.16
N PRO A 433 28.00 22.92 13.42
CA PRO A 433 28.54 21.61 13.73
C PRO A 433 29.19 21.65 15.12
N THR A 434 28.83 20.67 15.95
CA THR A 434 29.36 20.44 17.30
C THR A 434 30.49 19.43 17.32
N ARG A 435 30.54 18.52 16.34
CA ARG A 435 31.62 17.57 16.10
C ARG A 435 32.58 18.10 15.04
N ARG A 436 33.31 17.19 14.41
CA ARG A 436 34.39 17.49 13.47
C ARG A 436 33.85 17.90 12.10
N VAL A 437 34.39 19.00 11.58
CA VAL A 437 34.27 19.39 10.17
C VAL A 437 35.44 18.79 9.39
N TYR A 438 35.13 18.14 8.28
CA TYR A 438 36.07 17.51 7.37
C TYR A 438 36.31 18.42 6.17
N ARG A 439 37.58 18.58 5.79
CA ARG A 439 37.93 19.30 4.55
C ARG A 439 37.88 18.33 3.38
N VAL A 440 37.30 18.79 2.27
CA VAL A 440 37.46 18.10 0.98
C VAL A 440 38.84 18.44 0.43
N SER A 441 39.60 17.42 0.10
CA SER A 441 40.98 17.53 -0.39
C SER A 441 41.06 17.45 -1.91
N LYS A 442 40.23 16.60 -2.55
CA LYS A 442 40.25 16.38 -4.00
C LYS A 442 38.85 16.13 -4.55
N VAL A 443 38.66 16.51 -5.82
CA VAL A 443 37.58 15.99 -6.67
C VAL A 443 38.13 14.76 -7.38
N LEU A 444 37.61 13.57 -7.06
CA LEU A 444 38.05 12.32 -7.68
C LEU A 444 37.45 12.15 -9.07
N PHE A 445 36.17 12.50 -9.20
CA PHE A 445 35.42 12.49 -10.44
C PHE A 445 34.21 13.42 -10.30
N ALA A 446 33.89 14.20 -11.32
CA ALA A 446 32.67 15.00 -11.33
C ALA A 446 32.16 15.18 -12.75
N VAL A 447 30.85 15.13 -12.90
CA VAL A 447 30.14 15.38 -14.16
C VAL A 447 28.91 16.23 -13.87
N ASN A 448 28.59 17.14 -14.79
CA ASN A 448 27.36 17.93 -14.77
C ASN A 448 26.93 18.21 -16.20
N ASN A 449 26.34 17.19 -16.83
CA ASN A 449 25.87 17.27 -18.20
C ASN A 449 24.54 18.04 -18.26
N PRO A 450 24.34 18.89 -19.29
CA PRO A 450 23.05 19.51 -19.52
C PRO A 450 21.97 18.43 -19.80
N PRO A 451 20.68 18.75 -19.65
CA PRO A 451 19.57 17.82 -19.91
C PRO A 451 19.65 17.15 -21.29
N GLU A 452 20.08 17.90 -22.31
CA GLU A 452 20.27 17.44 -23.70
C GLU A 452 21.31 16.32 -23.83
N LYS A 453 22.28 16.26 -22.91
CA LYS A 453 23.35 15.24 -22.86
C LYS A 453 23.08 14.21 -21.76
N GLY A 454 21.81 13.88 -21.57
CA GLY A 454 21.36 12.90 -20.60
C GLY A 454 21.21 13.42 -19.17
N GLY A 455 21.54 14.70 -18.91
CA GLY A 455 21.32 15.37 -17.63
C GLY A 455 22.07 14.76 -16.44
N LEU A 456 23.12 13.97 -16.68
CA LEU A 456 23.89 13.28 -15.63
C LEU A 456 24.68 14.29 -14.79
N SER A 457 24.45 14.30 -13.48
CA SER A 457 25.12 15.22 -12.56
C SER A 457 25.48 14.54 -11.24
N PHE A 458 26.75 14.25 -11.01
CA PHE A 458 27.24 13.72 -9.75
C PHE A 458 28.73 13.97 -9.55
N ALA A 459 29.20 13.84 -8.31
CA ALA A 459 30.60 13.95 -7.97
C ALA A 459 31.01 12.97 -6.87
N LEU A 460 32.26 12.52 -6.95
CA LEU A 460 32.95 11.76 -5.92
C LEU A 460 34.10 12.62 -5.39
N LEU A 461 34.09 12.84 -4.08
CA LEU A 461 34.99 13.77 -3.41
C LEU A 461 35.79 13.03 -2.33
N GLU A 462 37.07 13.37 -2.21
CA GLU A 462 37.95 12.83 -1.18
C GLU A 462 37.99 13.77 0.03
N ILE A 463 37.55 13.29 1.19
CA ILE A 463 37.63 14.02 2.46
C ILE A 463 38.81 13.52 3.30
N VAL A 464 39.22 14.31 4.30
CA VAL A 464 40.13 13.81 5.34
C VAL A 464 39.49 12.58 6.01
N PRO A 465 40.19 11.44 6.14
CA PRO A 465 39.61 10.21 6.64
C PRO A 465 38.86 10.39 7.98
N PRO A 466 37.55 10.12 8.03
CA PRO A 466 36.78 10.06 9.26
C PRO A 466 37.03 8.76 10.04
N ASP A 467 36.58 8.75 11.29
CA ASP A 467 36.48 7.51 12.06
C ASP A 467 35.35 6.65 11.49
N THR A 468 35.72 5.62 10.72
CA THR A 468 34.75 4.71 10.07
C THR A 468 33.87 3.93 11.04
N SER A 469 34.23 3.85 12.33
CA SER A 469 33.36 3.24 13.34
C SER A 469 32.18 4.15 13.71
N GLN A 470 32.37 5.47 13.61
CA GLN A 470 31.33 6.48 13.85
C GLN A 470 30.57 6.84 12.57
N HIS A 471 31.24 6.77 11.42
CA HIS A 471 30.71 7.14 10.12
C HIS A 471 30.95 6.00 9.12
N PRO A 472 30.13 4.94 9.17
CA PRO A 472 30.28 3.79 8.28
C PRO A 472 29.98 4.19 6.83
N CYS A 473 30.53 3.41 5.89
CA CYS A 473 30.20 3.57 4.47
C CYS A 473 28.86 2.90 4.17
N VAL A 474 28.10 3.48 3.24
CA VAL A 474 26.83 2.92 2.80
C VAL A 474 27.05 1.68 1.92
N THR A 475 26.06 0.78 1.89
CA THR A 475 26.01 -0.31 0.91
C THR A 475 25.29 0.16 -0.35
N LEU A 476 25.98 0.18 -1.48
CA LEU A 476 25.39 0.52 -2.78
C LEU A 476 24.72 -0.70 -3.40
N GLU A 477 23.55 -0.53 -4.03
CA GLU A 477 22.92 -1.57 -4.82
C GLU A 477 23.49 -1.58 -6.25
N TRP A 478 24.00 -2.74 -6.67
CA TRP A 478 24.65 -2.95 -7.98
C TRP A 478 23.72 -3.65 -8.98
N SER A 479 22.68 -4.32 -8.50
CA SER A 479 21.77 -5.08 -9.35
C SER A 479 20.61 -4.22 -9.86
N LYS A 480 20.49 -4.12 -11.19
CA LYS A 480 19.34 -3.48 -11.85
C LYS A 480 18.02 -4.17 -11.50
N ASP A 481 18.04 -5.49 -11.34
CA ASP A 481 16.87 -6.28 -10.97
C ASP A 481 16.47 -6.06 -9.51
N ALA A 482 17.44 -5.88 -8.61
CA ALA A 482 17.16 -5.55 -7.21
C ALA A 482 16.50 -4.17 -7.08
N VAL A 483 17.00 -3.16 -7.83
CA VAL A 483 16.34 -1.84 -7.89
C VAL A 483 14.93 -1.94 -8.47
N ARG A 484 14.72 -2.75 -9.52
CA ARG A 484 13.39 -3.01 -10.09
C ARG A 484 12.46 -3.69 -9.08
N ALA A 485 12.98 -4.64 -8.30
CA ALA A 485 12.22 -5.32 -7.25
C ALA A 485 11.86 -4.40 -6.07
N SER A 486 12.44 -3.20 -5.99
CA SER A 486 12.08 -2.17 -5.02
C SER A 486 11.01 -1.20 -5.50
N LEU A 487 10.52 -1.33 -6.74
CA LEU A 487 9.35 -0.59 -7.19
C LEU A 487 8.17 -0.82 -6.25
N GLU A 488 7.43 0.25 -6.00
CA GLU A 488 6.27 0.34 -5.12
C GLU A 488 6.55 0.15 -3.64
N LYS A 489 7.79 -0.20 -3.26
CA LYS A 489 8.22 -0.30 -1.86
C LYS A 489 8.49 1.06 -1.24
N TYR A 490 8.50 1.06 0.09
CA TYR A 490 8.89 2.23 0.86
C TYR A 490 10.39 2.47 0.76
N VAL A 491 10.72 3.72 0.51
CA VAL A 491 12.09 4.24 0.40
C VAL A 491 12.20 5.49 1.25
N TYR A 492 13.41 5.92 1.53
CA TYR A 492 13.65 7.20 2.17
C TYR A 492 14.92 7.85 1.66
N VAL A 493 15.03 9.16 1.87
CA VAL A 493 16.29 9.89 1.75
C VAL A 493 16.64 10.50 3.10
N VAL A 494 17.93 10.59 3.37
CA VAL A 494 18.47 11.39 4.48
C VAL A 494 19.18 12.59 3.89
N GLY A 495 18.86 13.80 4.34
CA GLY A 495 19.54 14.99 3.84
C GLY A 495 19.28 16.24 4.64
N TYR A 496 19.82 17.36 4.13
CA TYR A 496 19.85 18.65 4.82
C TYR A 496 19.00 19.67 4.08
N PRO A 497 17.67 19.66 4.27
CA PRO A 497 16.80 20.61 3.62
C PRO A 497 17.13 22.04 4.05
N VAL A 498 17.20 22.93 3.06
CA VAL A 498 17.40 24.37 3.25
C VAL A 498 16.19 25.14 2.75
N ALA A 499 16.10 26.40 3.14
CA ALA A 499 15.04 27.29 2.66
C ALA A 499 15.17 27.52 1.15
N GLY A 500 14.02 27.51 0.46
CA GLY A 500 13.93 27.85 -0.96
C GLY A 500 13.39 26.71 -1.83
N GLY A 501 13.47 26.94 -3.15
CA GLY A 501 12.93 26.06 -4.19
C GLY A 501 11.53 26.42 -4.61
N ALA A 502 11.00 25.68 -5.58
CA ALA A 502 9.68 25.89 -6.16
C ALA A 502 8.53 25.27 -5.32
N LEU A 503 8.75 25.05 -4.02
CA LEU A 503 7.70 24.54 -3.12
C LEU A 503 6.79 25.68 -2.66
N PRO A 504 5.46 25.48 -2.61
CA PRO A 504 4.56 26.46 -2.01
C PRO A 504 4.93 26.74 -0.56
N ARG A 505 4.94 28.01 -0.16
CA ARG A 505 5.28 28.40 1.23
C ARG A 505 4.39 27.71 2.27
N GLY A 506 3.10 27.57 1.96
CA GLY A 506 2.14 26.86 2.82
C GLY A 506 2.43 25.35 2.96
N PHE A 507 3.22 24.76 2.05
CA PHE A 507 3.70 23.37 2.17
C PHE A 507 5.03 23.29 2.93
N LEU A 508 5.95 24.22 2.66
CA LEU A 508 7.29 24.23 3.27
C LEU A 508 7.25 24.41 4.79
N GLU A 509 6.38 25.30 5.29
CA GLU A 509 6.28 25.60 6.72
C GLU A 509 5.78 24.40 7.55
N PRO A 510 4.70 23.67 7.17
CA PRO A 510 4.36 22.43 7.86
C PRO A 510 5.42 21.34 7.71
N LEU A 511 6.10 21.26 6.57
CA LEU A 511 7.08 20.21 6.27
C LEU A 511 8.36 20.34 7.13
N LEU A 512 8.90 21.56 7.23
CA LEU A 512 10.20 21.82 7.87
C LEU A 512 10.09 22.67 9.15
N GLY A 513 8.95 23.32 9.40
CA GLY A 513 8.85 24.33 10.45
C GLY A 513 9.79 25.50 10.20
N ARG A 514 10.55 25.88 11.23
CA ARG A 514 11.55 26.96 11.18
C ARG A 514 13.00 26.47 11.18
N GLU A 515 13.21 25.16 11.09
CA GLU A 515 14.50 24.51 11.25
C GLU A 515 15.02 24.00 9.90
N PHE A 516 15.91 24.79 9.31
CA PHE A 516 16.65 24.47 8.08
C PHE A 516 18.06 23.98 8.42
N HIS A 517 18.77 23.42 7.43
CA HIS A 517 20.13 22.90 7.58
C HIS A 517 20.27 21.82 8.66
N THR A 518 19.14 21.21 9.03
CA THR A 518 19.07 20.12 10.00
C THR A 518 18.86 18.82 9.26
N LYS A 519 19.57 17.76 9.64
CA LYS A 519 19.47 16.43 9.05
C LYS A 519 18.06 15.89 9.25
N ARG A 520 17.43 15.48 8.16
CA ARG A 520 16.07 14.91 8.16
C ARG A 520 16.00 13.64 7.35
N LEU A 521 15.18 12.72 7.85
CA LEU A 521 14.70 11.56 7.13
C LEU A 521 13.39 11.91 6.43
N MET A 522 13.35 11.77 5.12
CA MET A 522 12.17 12.04 4.30
C MET A 522 11.74 10.72 3.64
N PRO A 523 10.68 10.06 4.14
CA PRO A 523 10.25 8.78 3.61
C PRO A 523 9.15 8.93 2.54
N GLY A 524 9.01 7.92 1.70
CA GLY A 524 8.03 7.86 0.61
C GLY A 524 8.03 6.49 -0.06
N ARG A 525 7.53 6.42 -1.29
CA ARG A 525 7.48 5.22 -2.12
C ARG A 525 8.23 5.43 -3.42
N LEU A 526 8.89 4.37 -3.89
CA LEU A 526 9.48 4.34 -5.22
C LEU A 526 8.38 4.01 -6.22
N LEU A 527 8.03 4.93 -7.12
CA LEU A 527 6.85 4.82 -7.97
C LEU A 527 7.16 4.17 -9.33
N SER A 528 8.26 4.58 -9.94
CA SER A 528 8.65 4.17 -11.27
C SER A 528 10.12 4.49 -11.57
N PHE A 529 10.56 4.13 -12.77
CA PHE A 529 11.75 4.67 -13.40
C PHE A 529 11.35 5.35 -14.71
N THR A 530 12.13 6.33 -15.16
CA THR A 530 11.96 6.90 -16.50
C THR A 530 12.18 5.82 -17.55
N PRO A 531 11.23 5.63 -18.49
CA PRO A 531 11.31 4.57 -19.48
C PRO A 531 12.54 4.71 -20.37
N TRP A 532 13.03 3.57 -20.88
CA TRP A 532 14.13 3.51 -21.84
C TRP A 532 13.64 3.88 -23.23
N ASN A 533 13.20 5.13 -23.44
CA ASN A 533 12.68 5.57 -24.73
C ASN A 533 13.82 5.91 -25.69
N GLY A 534 14.53 4.88 -26.18
CA GLY A 534 15.58 5.03 -27.20
C GLY A 534 16.81 5.81 -26.75
N LEU A 535 17.08 5.85 -25.45
CA LEU A 535 18.19 6.58 -24.86
C LEU A 535 19.52 6.00 -25.37
N GLU A 536 20.48 6.88 -25.72
CA GLU A 536 21.84 6.48 -26.08
C GLU A 536 22.45 5.61 -24.96
N GLN A 537 23.35 4.68 -25.31
CA GLN A 537 23.95 3.67 -24.41
C GLN A 537 24.60 4.20 -23.11
N LYS A 538 24.66 5.51 -22.90
CA LYS A 538 25.32 6.17 -21.76
C LYS A 538 24.39 6.94 -20.81
N GLN A 539 23.07 6.87 -20.98
CA GLN A 539 22.15 7.63 -20.14
C GLN A 539 21.73 6.85 -18.88
N VAL A 540 21.82 7.51 -17.73
CA VAL A 540 21.49 6.96 -16.41
C VAL A 540 19.98 7.08 -16.16
N ARG A 541 19.30 5.97 -15.81
CA ARG A 541 17.84 6.02 -15.54
C ARG A 541 17.56 6.86 -14.30
N LYS A 542 16.47 7.63 -14.35
CA LYS A 542 15.94 8.32 -13.19
C LYS A 542 14.89 7.45 -12.49
N LEU A 543 15.04 7.27 -11.20
CA LEU A 543 14.04 6.75 -10.27
C LEU A 543 13.09 7.88 -9.88
N VAL A 544 11.79 7.61 -9.86
CA VAL A 544 10.76 8.57 -9.45
C VAL A 544 10.16 8.11 -8.13
N SER A 545 10.09 9.00 -7.17
CA SER A 545 9.50 8.76 -5.84
C SER A 545 8.56 9.91 -5.44
N ASP A 546 7.69 9.67 -4.48
CA ASP A 546 6.79 10.69 -3.91
C ASP A 546 7.34 11.35 -2.63
N ILE A 547 8.66 11.26 -2.43
CA ILE A 547 9.33 11.84 -1.26
C ILE A 547 9.25 13.37 -1.31
N SER A 548 8.91 13.97 -0.18
CA SER A 548 8.83 15.43 -0.05
C SER A 548 10.18 16.08 0.25
N THR A 549 11.03 16.21 -0.78
CA THR A 549 12.35 16.86 -0.67
C THR A 549 12.32 18.36 -0.98
N THR A 550 13.32 19.10 -0.50
CA THR A 550 13.50 20.54 -0.75
C THR A 550 14.91 20.83 -1.27
N HIS A 551 15.27 22.11 -1.46
CA HIS A 551 16.65 22.49 -1.72
C HIS A 551 17.60 21.96 -0.64
N GLY A 552 18.88 21.74 -0.98
CA GLY A 552 19.90 21.22 -0.05
C GLY A 552 19.89 19.71 0.15
N VAL A 553 18.78 19.04 -0.22
CA VAL A 553 18.67 17.57 -0.18
C VAL A 553 19.33 16.90 -1.40
N ALA A 554 19.59 17.64 -2.48
CA ALA A 554 20.27 17.09 -3.65
C ALA A 554 21.65 16.51 -3.26
N GLY A 555 21.96 15.33 -3.79
CA GLY A 555 23.09 14.49 -3.40
C GLY A 555 22.79 13.49 -2.27
N ALA A 556 21.59 13.51 -1.69
CA ALA A 556 21.16 12.54 -0.68
C ALA A 556 21.06 11.11 -1.24
N PRO A 557 21.36 10.08 -0.43
CA PRO A 557 21.14 8.68 -0.82
C PRO A 557 19.64 8.35 -0.81
N LEU A 558 19.13 7.75 -1.90
CA LEU A 558 17.81 7.13 -1.95
C LEU A 558 17.92 5.67 -1.55
N VAL A 559 17.24 5.28 -0.48
CA VAL A 559 17.48 4.00 0.21
C VAL A 559 16.22 3.17 0.33
N ASP A 560 16.38 1.86 0.08
CA ASP A 560 15.35 0.88 0.36
C ASP A 560 15.14 0.77 1.88
N MET A 561 13.92 1.01 2.33
CA MET A 561 13.60 0.98 3.75
C MET A 561 13.79 -0.39 4.38
N THR A 562 13.70 -1.47 3.60
CA THR A 562 13.83 -2.85 4.10
C THR A 562 15.28 -3.33 4.12
N SER A 563 16.06 -3.09 3.06
CA SER A 563 17.42 -3.62 2.93
C SER A 563 18.53 -2.67 3.38
N ASP A 564 18.21 -1.39 3.67
CA ASP A 564 19.18 -0.32 3.97
C ASP A 564 20.24 -0.11 2.88
N LYS A 565 19.98 -0.61 1.66
CA LYS A 565 20.83 -0.40 0.50
C LYS A 565 20.47 0.88 -0.25
N VAL A 566 21.48 1.57 -0.76
CA VAL A 566 21.31 2.76 -1.59
C VAL A 566 20.91 2.34 -3.00
N LEU A 567 19.66 2.62 -3.36
CA LEU A 567 19.08 2.38 -4.68
C LEU A 567 19.43 3.48 -5.68
N GLY A 568 19.74 4.69 -5.21
CA GLY A 568 20.05 5.81 -6.08
C GLY A 568 20.61 7.05 -5.41
N LEU A 569 20.98 8.04 -6.22
CA LEU A 569 21.47 9.36 -5.81
C LEU A 569 20.37 10.40 -6.08
N HIS A 570 19.79 11.01 -5.05
CA HIS A 570 18.76 12.05 -5.20
C HIS A 570 19.32 13.29 -5.90
N ILE A 571 18.62 13.79 -6.91
CA ILE A 571 19.10 14.86 -7.78
C ILE A 571 18.26 16.13 -7.69
N GLU A 572 16.95 15.97 -7.75
CA GLU A 572 16.02 17.08 -7.83
C GLU A 572 14.66 16.64 -7.32
N GLY A 573 13.81 17.61 -6.97
CA GLY A 573 12.41 17.33 -6.75
C GLY A 573 11.55 18.43 -7.35
N GLN A 574 10.44 18.04 -7.95
CA GLN A 574 9.55 18.95 -8.66
C GLN A 574 8.19 19.03 -7.96
N TRP A 575 7.76 20.25 -7.69
CA TRP A 575 6.38 20.51 -7.29
C TRP A 575 5.53 20.57 -8.55
N LYS A 576 4.50 19.73 -8.62
CA LYS A 576 3.52 19.76 -9.69
C LYS A 576 2.19 20.22 -9.10
N GLU A 577 1.70 21.37 -9.57
CA GLU A 577 0.50 21.98 -9.04
C GLU A 577 -0.68 21.02 -9.10
N ASN A 578 -1.41 20.85 -7.99
CA ASN A 578 -2.47 19.88 -7.80
C ASN A 578 -2.07 18.40 -7.81
N GLU A 579 -0.83 18.05 -8.17
CA GLU A 579 -0.35 16.65 -8.26
C GLU A 579 0.49 16.23 -7.06
N GLY A 580 1.21 17.19 -6.46
CA GLY A 580 2.03 16.99 -5.27
C GLY A 580 3.52 17.15 -5.55
N LYS A 581 4.34 16.55 -4.69
CA LYS A 581 5.79 16.60 -4.77
C LYS A 581 6.34 15.28 -5.29
N PHE A 582 7.14 15.36 -6.35
CA PHE A 582 7.94 14.25 -6.86
C PHE A 582 9.41 14.49 -6.58
N ALA A 583 10.14 13.42 -6.31
CA ALA A 583 11.58 13.40 -6.12
C ALA A 583 12.21 12.42 -7.10
N TYR A 584 13.30 12.86 -7.73
CA TYR A 584 14.02 12.09 -8.73
C TYR A 584 15.41 11.71 -8.20
N ALA A 585 15.87 10.51 -8.53
CA ALA A 585 17.20 10.04 -8.20
C ALA A 585 17.83 9.32 -9.41
N PHE A 586 19.14 9.38 -9.59
CA PHE A 586 19.81 8.48 -10.52
C PHE A 586 19.84 7.06 -9.96
N ALA A 587 19.49 6.06 -10.77
CA ALA A 587 19.59 4.66 -10.37
C ALA A 587 21.06 4.30 -10.11
N MET A 588 21.34 3.74 -8.93
CA MET A 588 22.70 3.46 -8.48
C MET A 588 23.46 2.52 -9.42
N PRO A 589 22.90 1.38 -9.89
CA PRO A 589 23.59 0.51 -10.84
C PRO A 589 24.04 1.22 -12.12
N ASP A 590 23.18 2.08 -12.68
CA ASP A 590 23.50 2.78 -13.92
C ASP A 590 24.54 3.89 -13.71
N LEU A 591 24.51 4.54 -12.54
CA LEU A 591 25.54 5.52 -12.16
C LEU A 591 26.89 4.83 -12.00
N LEU A 592 26.92 3.65 -11.37
CA LEU A 592 28.13 2.85 -11.22
C LEU A 592 28.67 2.36 -12.57
N ASP A 593 27.81 1.94 -13.49
CA ASP A 593 28.19 1.57 -14.86
C ASP A 593 28.82 2.75 -15.64
N SER A 594 28.52 3.99 -15.26
CA SER A 594 29.03 5.20 -15.91
C SER A 594 30.40 5.66 -15.40
N LEU A 595 30.89 5.08 -14.30
CA LEU A 595 32.14 5.50 -13.66
C LEU A 595 33.37 4.93 -14.38
N PRO A 596 34.49 5.69 -14.44
CA PRO A 596 35.78 5.13 -14.83
C PRO A 596 36.19 3.99 -13.90
N GLU A 597 36.82 2.95 -14.45
CA GLU A 597 37.29 1.78 -13.69
C GLU A 597 38.23 2.17 -12.53
N SER A 598 39.09 3.17 -12.75
CA SER A 598 40.01 3.71 -11.74
C SER A 598 39.30 4.30 -10.52
N VAL A 599 38.07 4.78 -10.70
CA VAL A 599 37.22 5.36 -9.65
C VAL A 599 36.41 4.25 -8.98
N LEU A 600 35.87 3.30 -9.76
CA LEU A 600 35.14 2.14 -9.25
C LEU A 600 35.97 1.32 -8.25
N GLN A 601 37.25 1.10 -8.56
CA GLN A 601 38.17 0.36 -7.68
C GLN A 601 38.35 1.02 -6.29
N ARG A 602 38.10 2.33 -6.18
CA ARG A 602 38.21 3.06 -4.91
C ARG A 602 36.96 2.96 -4.04
N ILE A 603 35.79 2.69 -4.64
CA ILE A 603 34.49 2.68 -3.95
C ILE A 603 33.90 1.27 -3.79
N ARG A 604 34.46 0.26 -4.44
CA ARG A 604 33.90 -1.10 -4.41
C ARG A 604 34.14 -1.76 -3.03
N PRO A 605 33.11 -2.34 -2.39
CA PRO A 605 33.30 -3.06 -1.13
C PRO A 605 34.17 -4.31 -1.35
N GLY A 606 35.32 -4.40 -0.68
CA GLY A 606 36.07 -5.65 -0.50
C GLY A 606 36.80 -6.27 -1.70
N THR A 607 36.86 -5.65 -2.89
CA THR A 607 37.47 -6.27 -4.08
C THR A 607 38.82 -5.69 -4.49
N ILE A 608 39.84 -5.99 -3.68
CA ILE A 608 40.90 -6.87 -4.19
C ILE A 608 40.83 -8.14 -3.34
N ARG A 609 39.87 -9.02 -3.63
CA ARG A 609 39.98 -10.46 -3.35
C ARG A 609 39.23 -11.24 -4.43
N ASP A 610 40.01 -12.12 -5.06
CA ASP A 610 39.72 -13.10 -6.09
C ASP A 610 38.47 -13.97 -5.86
N ASP A 611 37.38 -13.74 -6.59
CA ASP A 611 36.34 -14.76 -6.82
C ASP A 611 36.11 -15.09 -8.31
N LEU A 612 36.97 -14.55 -9.21
CA LEU A 612 36.96 -14.88 -10.65
C LEU A 612 38.12 -15.80 -11.08
N ARG A 613 38.79 -16.49 -10.14
CA ARG A 613 39.80 -17.52 -10.42
C ARG A 613 39.44 -18.95 -9.99
N LEU A 614 38.16 -19.24 -9.79
CA LEU A 614 37.64 -20.61 -9.72
C LEU A 614 36.86 -20.91 -11.00
N GLY A 615 37.59 -21.17 -12.09
CA GLY A 615 36.97 -21.49 -13.38
C GLY A 615 37.90 -21.76 -14.56
N GLN A 616 39.21 -21.93 -14.33
CA GLN A 616 40.12 -22.48 -15.33
C GLN A 616 40.82 -23.73 -14.77
N GLU A 617 40.09 -24.84 -14.78
CA GLU A 617 40.63 -26.10 -15.33
C GLU A 617 40.54 -25.94 -16.86
N ALA A 618 41.48 -26.28 -17.75
CA ALA A 618 42.73 -27.03 -17.77
C ALA A 618 43.56 -26.50 -18.98
N PRO A 619 44.73 -27.07 -19.39
CA PRO A 619 44.92 -28.49 -19.67
C PRO A 619 45.79 -29.24 -18.64
#